data_AF-A0A914MRX2-F1
#
_entry.id   AF-A0A914MRX2-F1
#
_cell.length_a   1.000
_cell.length_b   1.000
_cell.length_c   1.000
_cell.angle_alpha   90.00
_cell.angle_beta   90.00
_cell.angle_gamma   90.00
#
_symmetry.space_group_name_H-M   'P 1'
#
loop_
_entity.id
_entity.type
_entity.pdbx_description
1 polymer ?
#
loop_
_entity_poly.entity_id
_entity_poly.type
_entity_poly.pdbx_seq_one_letter_code
_entity_poly.pdbx_strand_id
1 'polypeptide(L)'
;MASTLALQFSRVLLLLTFVLLLLQCVVKCVDVGNGHTLKGSEVEVLKLDKSACDFGTDKNGDIVIKYKKGSVSSTSGCVLDLLTKFPLKDGKLALEVGVNGSLDKCLSDAGVKGEKDVSDERVGDENMLPFSFSLKGKEEAGAERTDETDYCRDHGKCVDSNRQGKCLKKTEYAVAFGLRGKAIMNFVEPLGEPRMWYCARQEEESIPKSANFQLELHLDKQDWTTKKTGCGSDLSFKGHPEGYCLSEKSLRKPEFWEIKDPTFTDKEYTRLFTLHILPQSKVHRHKGEPQKIMWGVNLDGKETPKCEMYIKLDKDNFKLLRDAPLPTTTPADTPPATETTVNTTTSTVSIPTKAASGGKGVIIAVVAVGLLILLSVVGGLIWFFVLRGKKEEEERMPGGATDYFGTAAKTKTAAGTTTVGATQAKSGMTMTAGGTKTGATSYGGATTTKGGATSKAGGTTTKGAATFKTSGATTKK
;
A
#
# COMPACT_ATOMS: atom_id res chain seq x y z
N MET A 1 52.43 36.00 0.20
CA MET A 1 51.31 35.69 1.12
C MET A 1 50.11 35.04 0.42
N ALA A 2 49.60 35.56 -0.71
CA ALA A 2 48.41 35.00 -1.37
C ALA A 2 48.49 33.50 -1.74
N SER A 3 49.64 33.03 -2.24
CA SER A 3 49.85 31.62 -2.63
C SER A 3 49.69 30.63 -1.48
N THR A 4 50.13 30.99 -0.27
CA THR A 4 50.03 30.13 0.92
C THR A 4 48.57 29.90 1.32
N LEU A 5 47.72 30.92 1.18
CA LEU A 5 46.29 30.86 1.47
C LEU A 5 45.55 29.95 0.48
N ALA A 6 45.85 30.07 -0.82
CA ALA A 6 45.28 29.20 -1.85
C ALA A 6 45.64 27.71 -1.63
N LEU A 7 46.89 27.43 -1.23
CA LEU A 7 47.34 26.05 -0.95
C LEU A 7 46.62 25.43 0.27
N GLN A 8 46.37 26.21 1.32
CA GLN A 8 45.60 25.76 2.48
C GLN A 8 44.13 25.51 2.13
N PHE A 9 43.50 26.43 1.37
CA PHE A 9 42.10 26.29 0.96
C PHE A 9 41.89 25.05 0.07
N SER A 10 42.82 24.78 -0.85
CA SER A 10 42.84 23.57 -1.67
C SER A 10 42.93 22.28 -0.82
N ARG A 11 43.83 22.24 0.18
CA ARG A 11 43.95 21.09 1.10
C ARG A 11 42.69 20.86 1.93
N VAL A 12 42.04 21.92 2.42
CA VAL A 12 40.77 21.82 3.16
C VAL A 12 39.65 21.30 2.26
N LEU A 13 39.54 21.79 1.03
CA LEU A 13 38.51 21.33 0.07
C LEU A 13 38.71 19.85 -0.31
N LEU A 14 39.96 19.41 -0.48
CA LEU A 14 40.31 18.03 -0.81
C LEU A 14 40.06 17.08 0.38
N LEU A 15 40.36 17.51 1.61
CA LEU A 15 39.95 16.79 2.83
C LEU A 15 38.43 16.72 2.98
N LEU A 16 37.71 17.80 2.68
CA LEU A 16 36.24 17.82 2.77
C LEU A 16 35.59 16.87 1.75
N THR A 17 36.09 16.85 0.51
CA THR A 17 35.61 15.88 -0.50
C THR A 17 35.99 14.45 -0.14
N PHE A 18 37.18 14.20 0.42
CA PHE A 18 37.54 12.87 0.91
C PHE A 18 36.64 12.40 2.08
N VAL A 19 36.29 13.30 3.02
CA VAL A 19 35.34 13.00 4.11
C VAL A 19 33.92 12.78 3.58
N LEU A 20 33.48 13.55 2.58
CA LEU A 20 32.17 13.35 1.92
C LEU A 20 32.12 12.02 1.15
N LEU A 21 33.19 11.64 0.47
CA LEU A 21 33.33 10.33 -0.17
C LEU A 21 33.33 9.20 0.87
N LEU A 22 34.06 9.34 1.98
CA LEU A 22 34.03 8.37 3.08
C LEU A 22 32.63 8.25 3.71
N LEU A 23 31.89 9.34 3.85
CA LEU A 23 30.50 9.35 4.32
C LEU A 23 29.54 8.67 3.32
N GLN A 24 29.77 8.81 2.01
CA GLN A 24 29.05 8.05 0.99
C GLN A 24 29.43 6.56 0.99
N CYS A 25 30.68 6.22 1.33
CA CYS A 25 31.15 4.85 1.50
C CYS A 25 30.64 4.17 2.79
N VAL A 26 29.99 4.90 3.71
CA VAL A 26 29.15 4.27 4.75
C VAL A 26 27.84 3.82 4.12
N VAL A 27 27.93 2.83 3.23
CA VAL A 27 26.77 2.17 2.64
C VAL A 27 25.98 1.54 3.79
N LYS A 28 24.81 2.13 4.09
CA LYS A 28 23.95 1.62 5.15
C LYS A 28 23.49 0.22 4.77
N CYS A 29 23.96 -0.76 5.52
CA CYS A 29 23.38 -2.10 5.52
C CYS A 29 21.92 -1.98 5.97
N VAL A 30 21.00 -2.52 5.18
CA VAL A 30 19.56 -2.50 5.48
C VAL A 30 19.04 -3.92 5.33
N ASP A 31 18.49 -4.47 6.41
CA ASP A 31 17.92 -5.83 6.38
C ASP A 31 16.56 -5.85 5.67
N VAL A 32 16.22 -6.95 5.00
CA VAL A 32 14.96 -7.19 4.28
C VAL A 32 14.49 -8.63 4.45
N GLY A 33 13.21 -8.92 4.17
CA GLY A 33 12.67 -10.28 4.29
C GLY A 33 12.78 -10.84 5.71
N ASN A 34 13.11 -12.13 5.86
CA ASN A 34 13.58 -12.68 7.14
C ASN A 34 15.09 -12.36 7.39
N GLY A 35 15.46 -11.08 7.23
CA GLY A 35 16.74 -10.54 7.69
C GLY A 35 17.92 -10.65 6.73
N HIS A 36 17.74 -10.86 5.42
CA HIS A 36 18.85 -10.76 4.45
C HIS A 36 19.39 -9.32 4.42
N THR A 37 20.70 -9.12 4.27
CA THR A 37 21.29 -7.78 4.37
C THR A 37 21.57 -7.18 2.99
N LEU A 38 20.95 -6.02 2.70
CA LEU A 38 21.19 -5.25 1.49
C LEU A 38 22.40 -4.31 1.62
N LYS A 39 23.15 -4.22 0.51
CA LYS A 39 24.15 -3.20 0.22
C LYS A 39 23.65 -2.36 -0.96
N GLY A 40 23.00 -1.24 -0.67
CA GLY A 40 22.31 -0.45 -1.69
C GLY A 40 21.07 -1.19 -2.22
N SER A 41 21.15 -1.73 -3.45
CA SER A 41 20.07 -2.49 -4.11
C SER A 41 20.40 -3.98 -4.32
N GLU A 42 21.51 -4.46 -3.75
CA GLU A 42 22.02 -5.82 -3.89
C GLU A 42 21.98 -6.55 -2.55
N VAL A 43 21.61 -7.83 -2.55
CA VAL A 43 21.70 -8.71 -1.38
C VAL A 43 23.15 -9.19 -1.26
N GLU A 44 23.87 -8.69 -0.26
CA GLU A 44 25.25 -9.10 0.03
C GLU A 44 25.31 -10.34 0.93
N VAL A 45 24.31 -10.53 1.80
CA VAL A 45 24.19 -11.70 2.68
C VAL A 45 22.76 -12.24 2.66
N LEU A 46 22.60 -13.45 2.12
CA LEU A 46 21.33 -14.15 1.96
C LEU A 46 21.14 -15.14 3.12
N LYS A 47 20.46 -14.70 4.19
CA LYS A 47 20.06 -15.59 5.29
C LYS A 47 19.05 -16.63 4.80
N LEU A 48 19.14 -17.85 5.33
CA LEU A 48 18.14 -18.91 5.20
C LEU A 48 17.43 -19.01 6.55
N ASP A 49 16.20 -18.51 6.60
CA ASP A 49 15.37 -18.50 7.80
C ASP A 49 14.00 -19.12 7.51
N LYS A 50 13.38 -19.73 8.52
CA LYS A 50 12.13 -20.46 8.36
C LYS A 50 10.95 -19.48 8.35
N SER A 51 10.44 -19.19 7.17
CA SER A 51 9.19 -18.42 7.00
C SER A 51 8.07 -18.98 7.88
N ALA A 52 7.48 -18.11 8.70
CA ALA A 52 6.36 -18.42 9.58
C ALA A 52 4.98 -18.40 8.87
N CYS A 53 4.95 -18.36 7.54
CA CYS A 53 3.69 -18.36 6.78
C CYS A 53 3.03 -19.75 6.71
N ASP A 54 1.70 -19.79 6.76
CA ASP A 54 0.87 -20.96 6.45
C ASP A 54 0.91 -21.27 4.93
N PHE A 55 2.06 -21.62 4.37
CA PHE A 55 2.22 -21.93 2.94
C PHE A 55 2.30 -23.43 2.63
N GLY A 56 2.05 -23.78 1.37
CA GLY A 56 2.27 -25.09 0.79
C GLY A 56 2.58 -24.99 -0.70
N THR A 57 2.51 -26.13 -1.39
CA THR A 57 2.68 -26.25 -2.84
C THR A 57 1.52 -27.05 -3.40
N ASP A 58 0.92 -26.61 -4.51
CA ASP A 58 -0.19 -27.31 -5.14
C ASP A 58 0.26 -28.41 -6.13
N LYS A 59 -0.69 -29.05 -6.81
CA LYS A 59 -0.43 -30.17 -7.74
C LYS A 59 0.41 -29.77 -8.96
N ASN A 60 0.45 -28.49 -9.34
CA ASN A 60 1.24 -28.00 -10.46
C ASN A 60 2.70 -27.74 -10.05
N GLY A 61 2.94 -27.53 -8.76
CA GLY A 61 4.18 -26.97 -8.20
C GLY A 61 4.06 -25.51 -7.76
N ASP A 62 2.88 -24.89 -7.87
CA ASP A 62 2.69 -23.47 -7.54
C ASP A 62 2.67 -23.24 -6.02
N ILE A 63 3.24 -22.12 -5.58
CA ILE A 63 3.38 -21.80 -4.14
C ILE A 63 2.06 -21.19 -3.67
N VAL A 64 1.38 -21.86 -2.74
CA VAL A 64 0.07 -21.41 -2.21
C VAL A 64 0.22 -20.97 -0.76
N ILE A 65 -0.03 -19.70 -0.48
CA ILE A 65 0.01 -19.08 0.84
C ILE A 65 -1.44 -18.98 1.35
N LYS A 66 -1.75 -19.67 2.45
CA LYS A 66 -3.11 -19.70 3.02
C LYS A 66 -3.32 -18.56 4.01
N TYR A 67 -4.57 -18.11 4.09
CA TYR A 67 -4.99 -17.05 4.98
C TYR A 67 -6.38 -17.37 5.53
N LYS A 68 -6.47 -17.70 6.81
CA LYS A 68 -7.70 -18.21 7.45
C LYS A 68 -7.82 -17.69 8.88
N LYS A 69 -9.05 -17.68 9.40
CA LYS A 69 -9.35 -17.34 10.80
C LYS A 69 -8.41 -18.05 11.79
N GLY A 70 -7.85 -17.29 12.73
CA GLY A 70 -6.99 -17.76 13.82
C GLY A 70 -5.62 -18.31 13.40
N SER A 71 -5.17 -18.09 12.16
CA SER A 71 -3.86 -18.55 11.69
C SER A 71 -2.76 -17.49 11.91
N VAL A 72 -1.49 -17.90 11.87
CA VAL A 72 -0.34 -17.00 12.11
C VAL A 72 -0.42 -15.80 11.15
N SER A 73 -0.67 -16.08 9.88
CA SER A 73 -0.85 -15.06 8.85
C SER A 73 -1.98 -14.08 9.16
N SER A 74 -3.14 -14.51 9.71
CA SER A 74 -4.24 -13.59 10.03
C SER A 74 -4.03 -12.81 11.33
N THR A 75 -3.39 -13.41 12.34
CA THR A 75 -3.26 -12.81 13.69
C THR A 75 -2.01 -11.95 13.89
N SER A 76 -0.87 -12.35 13.30
CA SER A 76 0.41 -11.62 13.42
C SER A 76 0.98 -11.18 12.06
N GLY A 77 0.51 -11.77 10.97
CA GLY A 77 1.18 -11.68 9.68
C GLY A 77 2.37 -12.63 9.60
N CYS A 78 3.01 -12.67 8.44
CA CYS A 78 4.19 -13.47 8.16
C CYS A 78 4.96 -12.91 6.95
N VAL A 79 6.20 -13.35 6.75
CA VAL A 79 7.06 -12.93 5.61
C VAL A 79 7.52 -14.16 4.84
N LEU A 80 7.40 -14.12 3.52
CA LEU A 80 7.83 -15.17 2.61
C LEU A 80 8.89 -14.63 1.66
N ASP A 81 10.08 -15.23 1.74
CA ASP A 81 11.23 -14.85 0.91
C ASP A 81 11.30 -15.74 -0.33
N LEU A 82 11.43 -15.11 -1.49
CA LEU A 82 11.17 -15.71 -2.79
C LEU A 82 12.34 -15.43 -3.74
N LEU A 83 13.01 -16.50 -4.13
CA LEU A 83 13.90 -16.50 -5.27
C LEU A 83 13.07 -16.32 -6.54
N THR A 84 13.46 -15.38 -7.39
CA THR A 84 12.64 -14.88 -8.49
C THR A 84 13.46 -14.79 -9.78
N LYS A 85 12.90 -15.26 -10.90
CA LYS A 85 13.50 -15.07 -12.23
C LYS A 85 13.32 -13.62 -12.69
N PHE A 86 14.30 -13.06 -13.40
CA PHE A 86 14.22 -11.67 -13.83
C PHE A 86 14.81 -11.44 -15.24
N PRO A 87 14.17 -10.65 -16.12
CA PRO A 87 12.89 -9.96 -15.93
C PRO A 87 11.70 -10.91 -15.72
N LEU A 88 10.72 -10.50 -14.90
CA LEU A 88 9.46 -11.22 -14.78
C LEU A 88 8.72 -11.24 -16.12
N LYS A 89 7.98 -12.32 -16.38
CA LYS A 89 7.21 -12.50 -17.61
C LYS A 89 6.26 -11.32 -17.84
N ASP A 90 6.22 -10.85 -19.08
CA ASP A 90 5.41 -9.71 -19.55
C ASP A 90 5.62 -8.38 -18.76
N GLY A 91 6.69 -8.28 -17.97
CA GLY A 91 7.00 -7.08 -17.16
C GLY A 91 6.11 -6.88 -15.93
N LYS A 92 5.51 -7.96 -15.41
CA LYS A 92 4.46 -7.92 -14.37
C LYS A 92 4.72 -8.86 -13.21
N LEU A 93 4.30 -8.46 -12.01
CA LEU A 93 4.08 -9.36 -10.87
C LEU A 93 2.62 -9.83 -10.91
N ALA A 94 2.40 -11.12 -11.23
CA ALA A 94 1.08 -11.72 -11.30
C ALA A 94 0.81 -12.62 -10.08
N LEU A 95 -0.31 -12.38 -9.39
CA LEU A 95 -0.78 -13.13 -8.22
C LEU A 95 -2.15 -13.73 -8.53
N GLU A 96 -2.32 -15.05 -8.43
CA GLU A 96 -3.67 -15.62 -8.35
C GLU A 96 -4.16 -15.48 -6.90
N VAL A 97 -5.26 -14.77 -6.71
CA VAL A 97 -5.92 -14.59 -5.41
C VAL A 97 -7.21 -15.39 -5.43
N GLY A 98 -7.50 -16.14 -4.36
CA GLY A 98 -8.75 -16.89 -4.27
C GLY A 98 -9.28 -17.09 -2.86
N VAL A 99 -10.50 -17.65 -2.83
CA VAL A 99 -11.28 -17.97 -1.64
C VAL A 99 -11.97 -19.33 -1.81
N ASN A 100 -11.99 -20.13 -0.76
CA ASN A 100 -12.48 -21.51 -0.74
C ASN A 100 -13.47 -21.73 0.42
N GLY A 101 -14.49 -22.56 0.19
CA GLY A 101 -15.37 -23.08 1.23
C GLY A 101 -16.84 -23.18 0.80
N SER A 102 -17.74 -23.22 1.78
CA SER A 102 -19.15 -22.86 1.56
C SER A 102 -19.24 -21.34 1.42
N LEU A 103 -18.97 -20.81 0.23
CA LEU A 103 -18.95 -19.36 -0.02
C LEU A 103 -20.31 -18.72 0.30
N ASP A 104 -21.40 -19.46 0.11
CA ASP A 104 -22.78 -19.18 0.53
C ASP A 104 -22.97 -18.94 2.05
N LYS A 105 -21.98 -19.31 2.88
CA LYS A 105 -22.02 -19.23 4.35
C LYS A 105 -20.92 -18.37 4.95
N CYS A 106 -19.86 -18.08 4.20
CA CYS A 106 -18.69 -17.36 4.69
C CYS A 106 -18.45 -16.01 4.00
N LEU A 107 -18.93 -15.80 2.77
CA LEU A 107 -19.03 -14.47 2.16
C LEU A 107 -20.34 -13.79 2.60
N SER A 108 -20.32 -12.48 2.79
CA SER A 108 -21.55 -11.69 2.93
C SER A 108 -22.09 -11.23 1.58
N ASP A 109 -23.41 -11.13 1.47
CA ASP A 109 -24.10 -10.51 0.33
C ASP A 109 -24.23 -9.00 0.56
N ALA A 110 -23.90 -8.21 -0.46
CA ALA A 110 -23.94 -6.75 -0.40
C ALA A 110 -25.34 -6.15 -0.55
N GLY A 111 -26.37 -7.01 -0.69
CA GLY A 111 -27.78 -6.63 -0.63
C GLY A 111 -28.22 -5.81 -1.83
N VAL A 112 -28.93 -6.45 -2.77
CA VAL A 112 -29.44 -5.83 -4.00
C VAL A 112 -30.59 -4.85 -3.69
N LYS A 113 -30.24 -3.64 -3.23
CA LYS A 113 -31.17 -2.50 -3.08
C LYS A 113 -31.31 -1.76 -4.41
N GLY A 114 -31.93 -2.44 -5.37
CA GLY A 114 -32.08 -1.96 -6.74
C GLY A 114 -30.94 -2.41 -7.67
N GLU A 115 -31.11 -2.13 -8.95
CA GLU A 115 -30.42 -2.80 -10.06
C GLU A 115 -28.95 -2.39 -10.26
N LYS A 116 -28.48 -1.31 -9.60
CA LYS A 116 -27.22 -0.63 -9.95
C LYS A 116 -26.29 -0.28 -8.78
N ASP A 117 -26.75 -0.38 -7.53
CA ASP A 117 -25.97 0.01 -6.36
C ASP A 117 -25.73 -1.17 -5.40
N VAL A 118 -24.45 -1.53 -5.30
CA VAL A 118 -23.91 -2.35 -4.20
C VAL A 118 -24.05 -1.50 -2.93
N SER A 119 -24.92 -1.89 -1.99
CA SER A 119 -25.35 -1.01 -0.89
C SER A 119 -24.67 -1.30 0.46
N ASP A 120 -24.46 -2.57 0.81
CA ASP A 120 -23.61 -2.94 1.94
C ASP A 120 -22.15 -3.07 1.50
N GLU A 121 -21.52 -1.91 1.23
CA GLU A 121 -20.09 -1.75 0.91
C GLU A 121 -19.15 -2.14 2.08
N ARG A 122 -19.63 -2.88 3.10
CA ARG A 122 -18.83 -3.56 4.15
C ARG A 122 -18.49 -5.01 3.82
N VAL A 123 -18.99 -5.54 2.71
CA VAL A 123 -18.85 -6.96 2.36
C VAL A 123 -17.39 -7.43 2.24
N GLY A 124 -16.49 -6.55 1.85
CA GLY A 124 -15.05 -6.82 1.84
C GLY A 124 -14.49 -7.15 3.23
N ASP A 125 -14.79 -6.33 4.25
CA ASP A 125 -14.26 -6.40 5.62
C ASP A 125 -14.26 -7.82 6.24
N GLU A 126 -15.25 -8.65 5.90
CA GLU A 126 -15.38 -9.99 6.49
C GLU A 126 -14.40 -11.01 5.92
N ASN A 127 -13.84 -10.75 4.73
CA ASN A 127 -12.99 -11.63 3.95
C ASN A 127 -11.91 -10.84 3.19
N MET A 128 -11.13 -10.03 3.93
CA MET A 128 -9.95 -9.33 3.38
C MET A 128 -8.67 -10.12 3.64
N LEU A 129 -7.77 -10.16 2.66
CA LEU A 129 -6.38 -10.60 2.78
C LEU A 129 -5.47 -9.39 2.47
N PRO A 130 -4.91 -8.71 3.49
CA PRO A 130 -3.95 -7.63 3.33
C PRO A 130 -2.52 -8.16 3.11
N PHE A 131 -1.76 -7.52 2.23
CA PHE A 131 -0.38 -7.86 1.90
C PHE A 131 0.46 -6.62 1.53
N SER A 132 1.77 -6.78 1.62
CA SER A 132 2.78 -5.77 1.29
C SER A 132 3.98 -6.44 0.62
N PHE A 133 4.83 -5.63 -0.01
CA PHE A 133 6.03 -6.07 -0.70
C PHE A 133 7.27 -5.39 -0.13
N SER A 134 8.38 -6.11 -0.12
CA SER A 134 9.72 -5.51 -0.12
C SER A 134 9.98 -4.50 1.01
N LEU A 135 9.55 -4.81 2.24
CA LEU A 135 9.78 -3.96 3.41
C LEU A 135 11.28 -3.86 3.75
N LYS A 136 11.74 -2.67 4.13
CA LYS A 136 13.15 -2.38 4.44
C LYS A 136 13.39 -2.02 5.91
N GLY A 137 14.35 -2.70 6.53
CA GLY A 137 14.90 -2.42 7.85
C GLY A 137 13.87 -2.45 8.98
N LYS A 138 13.29 -1.29 9.29
CA LYS A 138 12.26 -1.11 10.32
C LYS A 138 10.99 -0.43 9.78
N GLU A 139 10.77 -0.49 8.47
CA GLU A 139 9.53 -0.05 7.85
C GLU A 139 8.34 -0.89 8.33
N GLU A 140 7.38 -0.27 9.01
CA GLU A 140 6.09 -0.90 9.24
C GLU A 140 5.24 -0.90 7.96
N ALA A 141 4.56 -2.01 7.70
CA ALA A 141 3.46 -2.09 6.76
C ALA A 141 2.15 -1.52 7.35
N GLY A 142 1.29 -1.00 6.48
CA GLY A 142 -0.01 -0.40 6.80
C GLY A 142 -0.18 0.97 6.15
N ALA A 143 -1.32 1.62 6.42
CA ALA A 143 -1.62 2.96 5.95
C ALA A 143 -0.92 4.04 6.82
N GLU A 144 -0.01 4.81 6.23
CA GLU A 144 0.57 6.01 6.85
C GLU A 144 -0.22 7.25 6.41
N ARG A 145 -0.85 7.93 7.36
CA ARG A 145 -1.61 9.17 7.11
C ARG A 145 -0.70 10.39 7.12
N THR A 146 -1.05 11.38 6.31
CA THR A 146 -0.55 12.76 6.39
C THR A 146 -1.71 13.75 6.21
N ASP A 147 -1.50 14.99 6.63
CA ASP A 147 -2.36 16.14 6.31
C ASP A 147 -1.82 16.94 5.10
N GLU A 148 -0.72 16.49 4.49
CA GLU A 148 -0.19 17.05 3.24
C GLU A 148 -1.09 16.69 2.04
N THR A 149 -1.64 17.72 1.38
CA THR A 149 -2.55 17.60 0.22
C THR A 149 -1.95 16.82 -0.94
N ASP A 150 -0.63 16.89 -1.13
CA ASP A 150 0.06 16.37 -2.30
C ASP A 150 0.14 14.83 -2.32
N TYR A 151 -0.37 14.15 -1.28
CA TYR A 151 -0.44 12.70 -1.18
C TYR A 151 -1.84 12.12 -1.42
N CYS A 152 -2.82 12.95 -1.78
CA CYS A 152 -4.18 12.54 -2.12
C CYS A 152 -4.61 13.19 -3.44
N ARG A 153 -5.12 12.38 -4.38
CA ARG A 153 -5.53 12.88 -5.71
C ARG A 153 -6.70 13.86 -5.64
N ASP A 154 -7.57 13.72 -4.63
CA ASP A 154 -8.61 14.69 -4.31
C ASP A 154 -8.76 14.85 -2.79
N HIS A 155 -7.97 15.77 -2.22
CA HIS A 155 -8.05 16.11 -0.80
C HIS A 155 -9.49 16.44 -0.36
N GLY A 156 -10.24 17.19 -1.17
CA GLY A 156 -11.61 17.63 -0.83
C GLY A 156 -12.60 16.48 -0.71
N LYS A 157 -12.55 15.51 -1.63
CA LYS A 157 -13.34 14.26 -1.54
C LYS A 157 -12.78 13.29 -0.50
N CYS A 158 -11.48 13.31 -0.23
CA CYS A 158 -10.86 12.45 0.79
C CYS A 158 -11.31 12.84 2.21
N VAL A 159 -11.11 14.09 2.61
CA VAL A 159 -11.34 14.56 3.99
C VAL A 159 -12.78 14.99 4.28
N ASP A 160 -13.71 14.74 3.35
CA ASP A 160 -15.14 14.97 3.58
C ASP A 160 -15.59 14.29 4.88
N SER A 161 -16.28 15.06 5.73
CA SER A 161 -17.07 14.62 6.88
C SER A 161 -17.87 13.31 6.67
N ASN A 162 -18.34 13.07 5.44
CA ASN A 162 -19.09 11.87 5.07
C ASN A 162 -18.22 10.63 4.79
N ARG A 163 -16.90 10.76 4.65
CA ARG A 163 -15.96 9.66 4.38
C ARG A 163 -14.89 9.49 5.44
N GLN A 164 -14.54 10.56 6.17
CA GLN A 164 -13.54 10.55 7.24
C GLN A 164 -12.17 10.00 6.76
N GLY A 165 -11.91 10.12 5.45
CA GLY A 165 -10.64 9.75 4.85
C GLY A 165 -9.51 10.68 5.29
N LYS A 166 -8.29 10.20 5.12
CA LYS A 166 -7.07 10.96 5.37
C LYS A 166 -6.08 10.67 4.26
N CYS A 167 -5.32 11.69 3.87
CA CYS A 167 -4.38 11.56 2.76
C CYS A 167 -3.29 10.56 3.13
N LEU A 168 -3.01 9.62 2.23
CA LEU A 168 -2.15 8.47 2.48
C LEU A 168 -0.75 8.79 1.97
N LYS A 169 0.19 9.06 2.88
CA LYS A 169 1.59 9.24 2.54
C LYS A 169 2.20 7.94 1.99
N LYS A 170 1.76 6.82 2.55
CA LYS A 170 2.13 5.46 2.17
C LYS A 170 0.92 4.54 2.42
N THR A 171 0.70 3.56 1.55
CA THR A 171 -0.23 2.46 1.82
C THR A 171 0.22 1.16 1.15
N GLU A 172 -0.36 0.06 1.64
CA GLU A 172 -0.15 -1.32 1.21
C GLU A 172 -1.48 -1.87 0.65
N TYR A 173 -1.53 -3.13 0.20
CA TYR A 173 -2.70 -3.67 -0.52
C TYR A 173 -3.56 -4.56 0.38
N ALA A 174 -4.82 -4.69 0.01
CA ALA A 174 -5.70 -5.78 0.38
C ALA A 174 -6.54 -6.23 -0.80
N VAL A 175 -6.94 -7.49 -0.76
CA VAL A 175 -7.88 -8.11 -1.69
C VAL A 175 -8.99 -8.78 -0.90
N ALA A 176 -10.24 -8.68 -1.37
CA ALA A 176 -11.38 -9.22 -0.64
C ALA A 176 -12.41 -9.88 -1.57
N PHE A 177 -13.32 -10.65 -0.97
CA PHE A 177 -14.38 -11.35 -1.69
C PHE A 177 -15.74 -11.12 -1.05
N GLY A 178 -16.78 -11.19 -1.87
CA GLY A 178 -18.17 -10.98 -1.46
C GLY A 178 -19.17 -11.63 -2.39
N LEU A 179 -20.45 -11.50 -2.05
CA LEU A 179 -21.58 -11.89 -2.89
C LEU A 179 -22.40 -10.67 -3.30
N ARG A 180 -23.00 -10.76 -4.49
CA ARG A 180 -24.13 -9.92 -4.93
C ARG A 180 -25.21 -10.87 -5.45
N GLY A 181 -26.09 -11.32 -4.58
CA GLY A 181 -26.93 -12.50 -4.85
C GLY A 181 -26.07 -13.73 -5.14
N LYS A 182 -26.06 -14.20 -6.39
CA LYS A 182 -25.25 -15.36 -6.83
C LYS A 182 -23.88 -15.02 -7.40
N ALA A 183 -23.64 -13.77 -7.83
CA ALA A 183 -22.33 -13.38 -8.36
C ALA A 183 -21.31 -13.24 -7.22
N ILE A 184 -20.12 -13.79 -7.43
CA ILE A 184 -18.95 -13.43 -6.62
C ILE A 184 -18.51 -12.02 -7.02
N MET A 185 -18.29 -11.15 -6.04
CA MET A 185 -17.55 -9.91 -6.22
C MET A 185 -16.12 -10.08 -5.69
N ASN A 186 -15.15 -9.65 -6.48
CA ASN A 186 -13.75 -9.56 -6.06
C ASN A 186 -13.40 -8.09 -5.87
N PHE A 187 -12.67 -7.77 -4.81
CA PHE A 187 -12.29 -6.41 -4.43
C PHE A 187 -10.78 -6.26 -4.36
N VAL A 188 -10.29 -5.05 -4.65
CA VAL A 188 -8.91 -4.59 -4.41
C VAL A 188 -8.96 -3.23 -3.71
N GLU A 189 -8.19 -3.08 -2.64
CA GLU A 189 -8.15 -1.87 -1.82
C GLU A 189 -6.68 -1.52 -1.47
N PRO A 190 -6.24 -0.28 -1.69
CA PRO A 190 -5.10 0.29 -0.98
C PRO A 190 -5.54 0.68 0.43
N LEU A 191 -4.96 0.06 1.46
CA LEU A 191 -5.44 0.14 2.85
C LEU A 191 -5.76 1.58 3.28
N GLY A 192 -6.99 1.82 3.73
CA GLY A 192 -7.42 3.11 4.25
C GLY A 192 -7.87 4.13 3.20
N GLU A 193 -7.92 3.79 1.91
CA GLU A 193 -8.75 4.50 0.94
C GLU A 193 -10.23 4.20 1.25
N PRO A 194 -11.13 5.20 1.39
CA PRO A 194 -12.55 4.98 1.64
C PRO A 194 -13.34 4.36 0.45
N ARG A 195 -12.69 3.56 -0.39
CA ARG A 195 -13.21 2.92 -1.60
C ARG A 195 -12.44 1.65 -1.96
N MET A 196 -13.17 0.55 -2.09
CA MET A 196 -12.67 -0.66 -2.73
C MET A 196 -12.99 -0.64 -4.23
N TRP A 197 -12.00 -0.90 -5.09
CA TRP A 197 -12.24 -1.21 -6.50
C TRP A 197 -12.80 -2.62 -6.58
N TYR A 198 -13.74 -2.89 -7.48
CA TYR A 198 -14.29 -4.23 -7.63
C TYR A 198 -14.58 -4.63 -9.07
N CYS A 199 -14.69 -5.94 -9.25
CA CYS A 199 -15.32 -6.57 -10.41
C CYS A 199 -16.36 -7.58 -9.87
N ALA A 200 -17.42 -7.81 -10.64
CA ALA A 200 -18.29 -8.96 -10.43
C ALA A 200 -17.92 -10.07 -11.42
N ARG A 201 -18.05 -11.33 -11.01
CA ARG A 201 -18.25 -12.43 -11.96
C ARG A 201 -19.59 -12.27 -12.68
N GLN A 202 -19.75 -12.95 -13.80
CA GLN A 202 -21.09 -13.19 -14.36
C GLN A 202 -21.92 -13.99 -13.34
N GLU A 203 -23.23 -13.81 -13.34
CA GLU A 203 -24.12 -14.52 -12.40
C GLU A 203 -24.23 -16.00 -12.79
N GLU A 204 -23.70 -16.87 -11.91
CA GLU A 204 -23.72 -18.32 -12.07
C GLU A 204 -25.05 -18.91 -11.56
N GLU A 205 -25.49 -20.08 -12.06
CA GLU A 205 -26.75 -20.71 -11.63
C GLU A 205 -26.79 -21.04 -10.12
N SER A 206 -25.62 -21.24 -9.52
CA SER A 206 -25.40 -21.47 -8.09
C SER A 206 -24.10 -20.83 -7.65
N ILE A 207 -23.96 -20.52 -6.35
CA ILE A 207 -22.72 -19.98 -5.80
C ILE A 207 -21.64 -21.07 -5.82
N PRO A 208 -20.45 -20.84 -6.42
CA PRO A 208 -19.39 -21.84 -6.49
C PRO A 208 -18.75 -22.12 -5.11
N LYS A 209 -18.08 -23.27 -4.97
CA LYS A 209 -17.35 -23.67 -3.75
C LYS A 209 -15.96 -23.01 -3.60
N SER A 210 -15.52 -22.33 -4.64
CA SER A 210 -14.23 -21.67 -4.72
C SER A 210 -14.27 -20.61 -5.80
N ALA A 211 -13.67 -19.45 -5.54
CA ALA A 211 -13.56 -18.38 -6.52
C ALA A 211 -12.14 -17.82 -6.49
N ASN A 212 -11.65 -17.41 -7.66
CA ASN A 212 -10.35 -16.77 -7.81
C ASN A 212 -10.40 -15.72 -8.93
N PHE A 213 -9.37 -14.86 -8.91
CA PHE A 213 -9.02 -13.92 -9.96
C PHE A 213 -7.50 -13.73 -9.99
N GLN A 214 -6.95 -13.25 -11.10
CA GLN A 214 -5.53 -12.90 -11.16
C GLN A 214 -5.35 -11.38 -11.11
N LEU A 215 -4.63 -10.92 -10.09
CA LEU A 215 -4.16 -9.55 -9.94
C LEU A 215 -2.78 -9.41 -10.59
N GLU A 216 -2.63 -8.50 -11.54
CA GLU A 216 -1.35 -8.15 -12.14
C GLU A 216 -0.92 -6.75 -11.71
N LEU A 217 0.28 -6.63 -11.16
CA LEU A 217 0.94 -5.37 -10.87
C LEU A 217 2.00 -5.11 -11.94
N HIS A 218 1.90 -3.98 -12.63
CA HIS A 218 2.87 -3.60 -13.66
C HIS A 218 4.13 -3.06 -12.99
N LEU A 219 5.32 -3.41 -13.49
CA LEU A 219 6.58 -2.98 -12.87
C LEU A 219 7.05 -1.58 -13.35
N ASP A 220 6.58 -1.15 -14.52
CA ASP A 220 6.90 0.15 -15.12
C ASP A 220 5.97 1.29 -14.66
N LYS A 221 4.77 0.95 -14.18
CA LYS A 221 3.68 1.89 -13.82
C LYS A 221 3.19 1.65 -12.40
N GLN A 222 2.53 2.64 -11.80
CA GLN A 222 1.83 2.47 -10.51
C GLN A 222 0.36 2.14 -10.75
N ASP A 223 0.14 1.00 -11.39
CA ASP A 223 -1.15 0.54 -11.87
C ASP A 223 -1.33 -0.97 -11.65
N TRP A 224 -2.58 -1.40 -11.46
CA TRP A 224 -2.95 -2.79 -11.25
C TRP A 224 -4.12 -3.19 -12.14
N THR A 225 -4.00 -4.34 -12.80
CA THR A 225 -5.03 -4.85 -13.71
C THR A 225 -5.41 -6.27 -13.34
N THR A 226 -6.71 -6.56 -13.31
CA THR A 226 -7.20 -7.93 -13.18
C THR A 226 -7.32 -8.59 -14.54
N LYS A 227 -6.88 -9.85 -14.68
CA LYS A 227 -7.29 -10.63 -15.85
C LYS A 227 -8.79 -10.92 -15.79
N LYS A 228 -9.43 -11.03 -16.97
CA LYS A 228 -10.85 -11.47 -17.12
C LYS A 228 -11.11 -12.86 -16.52
N THR A 229 -10.07 -13.67 -16.31
CA THR A 229 -10.15 -14.89 -15.50
C THR A 229 -10.55 -14.55 -14.08
N GLY A 230 -11.84 -14.67 -13.77
CA GLY A 230 -12.44 -14.34 -12.48
C GLY A 230 -13.24 -13.03 -12.43
N CYS A 231 -13.22 -12.21 -13.48
CA CYS A 231 -13.89 -10.90 -13.54
C CYS A 231 -14.65 -10.72 -14.87
N GLY A 232 -15.93 -10.33 -14.83
CA GLY A 232 -16.73 -10.05 -16.02
C GLY A 232 -16.36 -8.76 -16.76
N SER A 233 -15.70 -7.83 -16.06
CA SER A 233 -15.14 -6.57 -16.56
C SER A 233 -13.78 -6.32 -15.91
N ASP A 234 -13.03 -5.33 -16.39
CA ASP A 234 -11.91 -4.79 -15.63
C ASP A 234 -12.41 -4.16 -14.31
N LEU A 235 -11.53 -4.02 -13.30
CA LEU A 235 -11.86 -3.36 -12.03
C LEU A 235 -12.34 -1.92 -12.27
N SER A 236 -13.47 -1.54 -11.67
CA SER A 236 -13.91 -0.14 -11.68
C SER A 236 -14.73 0.23 -10.45
N PHE A 237 -14.54 1.44 -9.92
CA PHE A 237 -15.47 2.00 -8.93
C PHE A 237 -16.51 2.85 -9.66
N LYS A 238 -17.70 2.31 -9.95
CA LYS A 238 -18.88 3.06 -10.47
C LYS A 238 -18.55 4.10 -11.58
N GLY A 239 -17.66 3.77 -12.53
CA GLY A 239 -17.25 4.67 -13.62
C GLY A 239 -16.08 5.64 -13.32
N HIS A 240 -15.49 5.58 -12.14
CA HIS A 240 -14.25 6.28 -11.78
C HIS A 240 -13.14 5.25 -11.49
N PRO A 241 -12.03 5.22 -12.25
CA PRO A 241 -10.93 4.29 -12.00
C PRO A 241 -10.03 4.69 -10.82
N GLU A 242 -10.40 5.71 -10.03
CA GLU A 242 -9.47 6.51 -9.24
C GLU A 242 -9.89 6.66 -7.77
N GLY A 243 -8.92 6.46 -6.86
CA GLY A 243 -9.04 6.76 -5.42
C GLY A 243 -8.86 8.25 -5.14
N TYR A 244 -9.26 8.67 -3.95
CA TYR A 244 -9.24 10.09 -3.55
C TYR A 244 -8.22 10.41 -2.48
N CYS A 245 -7.98 9.50 -1.53
CA CYS A 245 -7.07 9.68 -0.40
C CYS A 245 -5.63 9.27 -0.69
N LEU A 246 -5.34 8.51 -1.75
CA LEU A 246 -3.95 8.27 -2.20
C LEU A 246 -3.57 9.08 -3.43
N SER A 247 -2.26 9.14 -3.65
CA SER A 247 -1.61 9.49 -4.91
C SER A 247 -0.81 8.27 -5.39
N GLU A 248 -0.39 8.21 -6.65
CA GLU A 248 0.36 7.04 -7.16
C GLU A 248 1.61 6.75 -6.33
N LYS A 249 2.42 7.77 -6.01
CA LYS A 249 3.60 7.67 -5.14
C LYS A 249 3.33 7.07 -3.74
N SER A 250 2.07 7.07 -3.28
CA SER A 250 1.67 6.51 -1.99
C SER A 250 1.64 4.98 -1.99
N LEU A 251 1.49 4.35 -3.15
CA LEU A 251 1.38 2.89 -3.30
C LEU A 251 2.75 2.22 -3.20
N ARG A 252 2.89 1.23 -2.30
CA ARG A 252 4.07 0.35 -2.27
C ARG A 252 4.30 -0.31 -3.63
N LYS A 253 5.52 -0.21 -4.16
CA LYS A 253 5.98 -1.00 -5.30
C LYS A 253 6.63 -2.30 -4.82
N PRO A 254 6.50 -3.42 -5.55
CA PRO A 254 7.40 -4.56 -5.37
C PRO A 254 8.82 -4.20 -5.84
N GLU A 255 9.83 -4.60 -5.07
CA GLU A 255 11.24 -4.49 -5.44
C GLU A 255 11.90 -5.88 -5.54
N PHE A 256 12.82 -6.02 -6.49
CA PHE A 256 13.53 -7.26 -6.80
C PHE A 256 15.04 -7.02 -6.71
N TRP A 257 15.65 -7.41 -5.60
CA TRP A 257 17.05 -7.12 -5.28
C TRP A 257 17.98 -8.17 -5.87
N GLU A 258 19.13 -7.76 -6.41
CA GLU A 258 20.07 -8.69 -7.05
C GLU A 258 20.82 -9.51 -6.00
N ILE A 259 20.83 -10.84 -6.12
CA ILE A 259 21.58 -11.67 -5.19
C ILE A 259 23.04 -11.69 -5.63
N LYS A 260 23.91 -11.08 -4.80
CA LYS A 260 25.37 -11.04 -4.98
C LYS A 260 26.13 -11.87 -3.95
N ASP A 261 25.41 -12.49 -3.01
CA ASP A 261 25.98 -13.42 -2.04
C ASP A 261 26.78 -14.54 -2.75
N PRO A 262 28.09 -14.69 -2.48
CA PRO A 262 28.95 -15.64 -3.20
C PRO A 262 28.64 -17.12 -2.86
N THR A 263 27.81 -17.39 -1.85
CA THR A 263 27.31 -18.74 -1.55
C THR A 263 26.08 -19.12 -2.39
N PHE A 264 25.45 -18.15 -3.05
CA PHE A 264 24.26 -18.38 -3.86
C PHE A 264 24.61 -18.88 -5.27
N THR A 265 24.15 -20.08 -5.62
CA THR A 265 24.57 -20.77 -6.85
C THR A 265 23.45 -20.93 -7.89
N ASP A 266 22.23 -20.45 -7.63
CA ASP A 266 21.13 -20.54 -8.59
C ASP A 266 21.30 -19.50 -9.71
N LYS A 267 21.41 -19.98 -10.95
CA LYS A 267 21.64 -19.14 -12.13
C LYS A 267 20.36 -18.64 -12.81
N GLU A 268 19.21 -19.18 -12.41
CA GLU A 268 17.91 -18.86 -13.03
C GLU A 268 17.12 -17.86 -12.17
N TYR A 269 17.09 -18.08 -10.84
CA TYR A 269 16.35 -17.24 -9.89
C TYR A 269 17.27 -16.21 -9.22
N THR A 270 17.76 -15.24 -10.01
CA THR A 270 18.83 -14.30 -9.62
C THR A 270 18.39 -13.12 -8.74
N ARG A 271 17.09 -13.01 -8.42
CA ARG A 271 16.53 -11.93 -7.58
C ARG A 271 15.91 -12.46 -6.29
N LEU A 272 16.07 -11.69 -5.22
CA LEU A 272 15.25 -11.79 -4.02
C LEU A 272 14.03 -10.88 -4.16
N PHE A 273 12.85 -11.45 -3.88
CA PHE A 273 11.57 -10.77 -3.67
C PHE A 273 11.03 -11.18 -2.30
N THR A 274 10.33 -10.29 -1.60
CA THR A 274 9.77 -10.59 -0.27
C THR A 274 8.31 -10.18 -0.19
N LEU A 275 7.44 -11.16 0.11
CA LEU A 275 6.00 -10.98 0.22
C LEU A 275 5.59 -11.03 1.69
N HIS A 276 5.02 -9.94 2.18
CA HIS A 276 4.61 -9.78 3.56
C HIS A 276 3.10 -9.92 3.64
N ILE A 277 2.61 -11.03 4.19
CA ILE A 277 1.18 -11.20 4.47
C ILE A 277 0.89 -10.50 5.79
N LEU A 278 -0.08 -9.58 5.80
CA LEU A 278 -0.33 -8.73 6.96
C LEU A 278 -1.44 -9.33 7.85
N PRO A 279 -1.41 -9.06 9.17
CA PRO A 279 -2.52 -9.43 10.02
C PRO A 279 -3.75 -8.57 9.73
N GLN A 280 -4.94 -9.09 10.03
CA GLN A 280 -6.19 -8.33 9.99
C GLN A 280 -6.13 -7.02 10.81
N SER A 281 -5.32 -7.00 11.86
CA SER A 281 -5.09 -5.82 12.71
C SER A 281 -4.38 -4.65 12.01
N LYS A 282 -3.95 -4.79 10.76
CA LYS A 282 -3.47 -3.68 9.90
C LYS A 282 -4.57 -3.12 8.96
N VAL A 283 -5.75 -3.74 8.90
CA VAL A 283 -6.91 -3.28 8.09
C VAL A 283 -7.86 -2.48 8.96
N HIS A 284 -8.33 -1.33 8.47
CA HIS A 284 -9.33 -0.49 9.15
C HIS A 284 -10.75 -0.90 8.73
N ARG A 285 -11.72 -0.89 9.67
CA ARG A 285 -13.12 -1.26 9.35
C ARG A 285 -13.83 -0.16 8.56
N HIS A 286 -14.67 -0.54 7.60
CA HIS A 286 -15.58 0.35 6.89
C HIS A 286 -16.91 0.52 7.65
N LYS A 287 -17.53 1.70 7.55
CA LYS A 287 -18.84 1.95 8.18
C LYS A 287 -19.76 2.86 7.36
N GLY A 288 -20.92 2.29 7.03
CA GLY A 288 -22.08 3.00 6.51
C GLY A 288 -21.93 3.45 5.06
N GLU A 289 -22.92 4.22 4.60
CA GLU A 289 -22.96 4.81 3.27
C GLU A 289 -22.93 6.35 3.38
N PRO A 290 -22.09 7.06 2.60
CA PRO A 290 -20.95 6.50 1.85
C PRO A 290 -19.91 5.90 2.80
N GLN A 291 -19.05 5.01 2.29
CA GLN A 291 -18.00 4.35 3.07
C GLN A 291 -17.18 5.34 3.93
N LYS A 292 -17.13 5.09 5.24
CA LYS A 292 -16.24 5.76 6.20
C LYS A 292 -15.15 4.82 6.70
N ILE A 293 -13.90 5.28 6.72
CA ILE A 293 -12.79 4.56 7.35
C ILE A 293 -12.83 4.81 8.86
N MET A 294 -13.03 3.74 9.64
CA MET A 294 -12.94 3.80 11.10
C MET A 294 -11.50 3.71 11.57
N TRP A 295 -10.74 4.80 11.41
CA TRP A 295 -9.37 4.91 11.90
C TRP A 295 -9.23 4.51 13.38
N GLY A 296 -8.37 3.52 13.67
CA GLY A 296 -8.16 2.99 15.01
C GLY A 296 -9.12 1.87 15.42
N VAL A 297 -10.08 1.48 14.57
CA VAL A 297 -10.90 0.29 14.75
C VAL A 297 -10.61 -0.67 13.60
N ASN A 298 -9.87 -1.72 13.90
CA ASN A 298 -9.31 -2.63 12.91
C ASN A 298 -10.05 -3.98 12.89
N LEU A 299 -9.74 -4.84 11.91
CA LEU A 299 -10.19 -6.23 11.91
C LEU A 299 -9.36 -7.07 12.90
N ASP A 300 -9.90 -8.21 13.37
CA ASP A 300 -9.18 -9.14 14.26
C ASP A 300 -8.98 -10.48 13.55
N GLY A 301 -7.73 -10.95 13.50
CA GLY A 301 -7.35 -12.24 12.89
C GLY A 301 -8.00 -13.45 13.56
N LYS A 302 -8.53 -13.29 14.79
CA LYS A 302 -9.34 -14.28 15.50
C LYS A 302 -10.81 -14.26 15.12
N GLU A 303 -11.30 -13.20 14.49
CA GLU A 303 -12.69 -13.04 14.00
C GLU A 303 -12.80 -13.31 12.49
N THR A 304 -11.88 -12.75 11.70
CA THR A 304 -11.83 -12.74 10.23
C THR A 304 -10.49 -13.29 9.70
N PRO A 305 -10.37 -13.66 8.41
CA PRO A 305 -11.44 -13.79 7.42
C PRO A 305 -12.43 -14.91 7.79
N LYS A 306 -13.67 -14.86 7.27
CA LYS A 306 -14.66 -15.92 7.50
C LYS A 306 -14.44 -17.17 6.64
N CYS A 307 -13.97 -17.00 5.40
CA CYS A 307 -13.57 -18.08 4.49
C CYS A 307 -12.07 -18.40 4.63
N GLU A 308 -11.62 -19.52 4.03
CA GLU A 308 -10.19 -19.71 3.75
C GLU A 308 -9.83 -19.00 2.45
N MET A 309 -8.92 -18.03 2.52
CA MET A 309 -8.39 -17.27 1.40
C MET A 309 -6.96 -17.73 1.06
N TYR A 310 -6.48 -17.39 -0.13
CA TYR A 310 -5.09 -17.66 -0.51
C TYR A 310 -4.53 -16.66 -1.53
N ILE A 311 -3.20 -16.53 -1.52
CA ILE A 311 -2.40 -16.03 -2.65
C ILE A 311 -1.64 -17.23 -3.22
N LYS A 312 -1.66 -17.42 -4.53
CA LYS A 312 -0.82 -18.36 -5.26
C LYS A 312 0.16 -17.60 -6.15
N LEU A 313 1.42 -18.04 -6.09
CA LEU A 313 2.53 -17.59 -6.94
C LEU A 313 2.90 -18.71 -7.93
N ASP A 314 3.02 -18.33 -9.19
CA ASP A 314 3.44 -19.19 -10.30
C ASP A 314 4.88 -19.71 -10.11
N LYS A 315 5.06 -21.02 -10.20
CA LYS A 315 6.36 -21.69 -10.00
C LYS A 315 7.39 -21.35 -11.08
N ASP A 316 6.95 -20.99 -12.29
CA ASP A 316 7.83 -20.76 -13.43
C ASP A 316 8.54 -19.40 -13.31
N ASN A 317 8.04 -18.51 -12.44
CA ASN A 317 8.66 -17.24 -12.06
C ASN A 317 9.23 -17.24 -10.62
N PHE A 318 8.62 -17.97 -9.68
CA PHE A 318 8.94 -17.91 -8.24
C PHE A 318 9.32 -19.26 -7.62
N LYS A 319 10.32 -19.23 -6.74
CA LYS A 319 10.84 -20.37 -5.98
C LYS A 319 11.03 -19.93 -4.52
N LEU A 320 10.62 -20.78 -3.57
CA LEU A 320 10.81 -20.50 -2.16
C LEU A 320 12.30 -20.47 -1.81
N LEU A 321 12.74 -19.41 -1.13
CA LEU A 321 14.02 -19.44 -0.43
C LEU A 321 13.88 -20.35 0.79
N ARG A 322 14.63 -21.45 0.81
CA ARG A 322 14.64 -22.43 1.91
C ARG A 322 16.06 -22.86 2.20
N ASP A 323 16.25 -23.41 3.39
CA ASP A 323 17.29 -24.39 3.67
C ASP A 323 17.35 -25.47 2.58
N ALA A 324 18.54 -26.09 2.41
CA ALA A 324 18.72 -27.27 1.58
C ALA A 324 17.65 -28.35 1.88
N PRO A 325 17.20 -29.12 0.87
CA PRO A 325 15.89 -29.76 0.88
C PRO A 325 15.65 -30.69 2.07
N LEU A 326 14.41 -30.68 2.59
CA LEU A 326 13.93 -31.78 3.42
C LEU A 326 14.17 -33.11 2.67
N PRO A 327 14.64 -34.16 3.37
CA PRO A 327 14.93 -35.43 2.74
C PRO A 327 13.67 -35.98 2.07
N THR A 328 13.81 -36.42 0.82
CA THR A 328 12.71 -36.99 0.04
C THR A 328 12.17 -38.21 0.76
N THR A 329 10.95 -38.13 1.29
CA THR A 329 10.26 -39.28 1.86
C THR A 329 9.84 -40.22 0.74
N THR A 330 10.72 -41.14 0.39
CA THR A 330 10.40 -42.32 -0.43
C THR A 330 9.14 -42.98 0.15
N PRO A 331 8.13 -43.30 -0.68
CA PRO A 331 6.95 -44.02 -0.20
C PRO A 331 7.39 -45.42 0.27
N ALA A 332 7.34 -45.65 1.57
CA ALA A 332 7.66 -46.93 2.19
C ALA A 332 6.41 -47.82 2.22
N ASP A 333 6.18 -48.59 1.15
CA ASP A 333 5.28 -49.74 1.18
C ASP A 333 5.88 -50.82 2.10
N THR A 334 5.18 -51.20 3.18
CA THR A 334 5.18 -52.51 3.89
C THR A 334 4.38 -52.38 5.22
N PRO A 335 3.63 -53.40 5.69
CA PRO A 335 2.47 -53.21 6.59
C PRO A 335 2.80 -53.37 8.11
N PRO A 336 1.83 -53.19 9.03
CA PRO A 336 2.12 -52.79 10.42
C PRO A 336 2.30 -53.94 11.42
N ALA A 337 3.05 -53.68 12.50
CA ALA A 337 3.01 -54.47 13.74
C ALA A 337 3.46 -53.66 14.98
N THR A 338 2.81 -53.94 16.11
CA THR A 338 3.28 -53.79 17.51
C THR A 338 3.39 -52.38 18.13
N GLU A 339 2.64 -52.19 19.22
CA GLU A 339 2.72 -51.05 20.14
C GLU A 339 3.93 -51.17 21.08
N THR A 340 4.63 -50.08 21.42
CA THR A 340 5.51 -50.04 22.61
C THR A 340 5.65 -48.61 23.17
N THR A 341 5.20 -48.45 24.42
CA THR A 341 5.63 -47.53 25.49
C THR A 341 6.38 -46.24 25.13
N VAL A 342 5.76 -45.09 25.41
CA VAL A 342 6.43 -43.78 25.47
C VAL A 342 7.08 -43.58 26.84
N ASN A 343 8.41 -43.43 26.88
CA ASN A 343 9.12 -42.86 28.03
C ASN A 343 9.37 -41.36 27.83
N THR A 344 9.00 -40.54 28.81
CA THR A 344 9.22 -39.09 28.79
C THR A 344 10.60 -38.73 29.35
N THR A 345 11.47 -38.14 28.53
CA THR A 345 12.78 -37.63 28.97
C THR A 345 12.85 -36.12 28.80
N THR A 346 12.78 -35.36 29.90
CA THR A 346 12.81 -33.90 29.90
C THR A 346 14.26 -33.39 29.93
N SER A 347 14.79 -32.98 28.78
CA SER A 347 16.15 -32.42 28.67
C SER A 347 16.16 -30.90 28.77
N THR A 348 16.49 -30.37 29.97
CA THR A 348 16.61 -28.93 30.21
C THR A 348 17.95 -28.40 29.68
N VAL A 349 17.93 -27.59 28.60
CA VAL A 349 19.15 -26.97 28.02
C VAL A 349 19.29 -25.53 28.51
N SER A 350 20.27 -25.29 29.39
CA SER A 350 20.63 -23.95 29.86
C SER A 350 21.49 -23.19 28.85
N ILE A 351 21.00 -22.05 28.35
CA ILE A 351 21.75 -21.17 27.44
C ILE A 351 22.61 -20.18 28.25
N PRO A 352 23.95 -20.16 28.11
CA PRO A 352 24.80 -19.21 28.82
C PRO A 352 24.78 -17.83 28.17
N THR A 353 24.29 -16.82 28.90
CA THR A 353 24.26 -15.42 28.43
C THR A 353 25.66 -14.81 28.37
N LYS A 354 26.21 -14.57 27.18
CA LYS A 354 27.53 -13.97 26.99
C LYS A 354 27.42 -12.44 26.81
N ALA A 355 27.88 -11.68 27.80
CA ALA A 355 27.77 -10.22 27.80
C ALA A 355 28.68 -9.54 26.76
N ALA A 356 28.09 -8.71 25.89
CA ALA A 356 28.80 -7.98 24.84
C ALA A 356 29.43 -6.67 25.35
N SER A 357 30.61 -6.75 25.96
CA SER A 357 31.41 -5.57 26.32
C SER A 357 32.18 -5.06 25.10
N GLY A 358 31.74 -3.95 24.49
CA GLY A 358 32.40 -3.36 23.31
C GLY A 358 32.05 -1.91 22.92
N GLY A 359 31.25 -1.20 23.73
CA GLY A 359 30.58 0.05 23.28
C GLY A 359 31.40 1.35 23.25
N LYS A 360 32.66 1.39 23.70
CA LYS A 360 33.36 2.67 23.96
C LYS A 360 34.08 3.31 22.77
N GLY A 361 34.49 2.55 21.75
CA GLY A 361 35.27 3.09 20.63
C GLY A 361 34.48 4.03 19.69
N VAL A 362 33.27 3.63 19.30
CA VAL A 362 32.46 4.34 18.29
C VAL A 362 32.03 5.74 18.78
N ILE A 363 31.66 5.86 20.06
CA ILE A 363 31.20 7.13 20.64
C ILE A 363 32.32 8.19 20.60
N ILE A 364 33.56 7.80 20.91
CA ILE A 364 34.71 8.71 20.89
C ILE A 364 34.98 9.24 19.47
N ALA A 365 34.87 8.39 18.46
CA ALA A 365 35.03 8.79 17.05
C ALA A 365 33.95 9.80 16.60
N VAL A 366 32.69 9.57 16.94
CA VAL A 366 31.58 10.48 16.60
C VAL A 366 31.74 11.84 17.30
N VAL A 367 32.12 11.86 18.58
CA VAL A 367 32.37 13.10 19.33
C VAL A 367 33.54 13.89 18.72
N ALA A 368 34.64 13.23 18.37
CA ALA A 368 35.81 13.89 17.78
C ALA A 368 35.48 14.56 16.42
N VAL A 369 34.71 13.89 15.56
CA VAL A 369 34.27 14.45 14.27
C VAL A 369 33.32 15.64 14.48
N GLY A 370 32.37 15.54 15.41
CA GLY A 370 31.48 16.65 15.75
C GLY A 370 32.24 17.90 16.26
N LEU A 371 33.27 17.69 17.08
CA LEU A 371 34.10 18.77 17.62
C LEU A 371 34.94 19.46 16.52
N LEU A 372 35.49 18.69 15.56
CA LEU A 372 36.20 19.23 14.39
C LEU A 372 35.30 20.06 13.47
N ILE A 373 34.05 19.63 13.25
CA ILE A 373 33.05 20.40 12.49
C ILE A 373 32.71 21.71 13.22
N LEU A 374 32.46 21.65 14.54
CA LEU A 374 32.15 22.83 15.35
C LEU A 374 33.30 23.86 15.30
N LEU A 375 34.54 23.43 15.50
CA LEU A 375 35.73 24.30 15.43
C LEU A 375 35.92 24.92 14.03
N SER A 376 35.60 24.16 12.98
CA SER A 376 35.68 24.65 11.59
C SER A 376 34.64 25.75 11.31
N VAL A 377 33.40 25.58 11.79
CA VAL A 377 32.33 26.59 11.67
C VAL A 377 32.67 27.85 12.48
N VAL A 378 33.12 27.70 13.73
CA VAL A 378 33.52 28.83 14.58
C VAL A 378 34.72 29.58 13.98
N GLY A 379 35.74 28.87 13.49
CA GLY A 379 36.88 29.48 12.81
C GLY A 379 36.50 30.23 11.53
N GLY A 380 35.59 29.66 10.72
CA GLY A 380 35.06 30.30 9.52
C GLY A 380 34.25 31.57 9.82
N LEU A 381 33.43 31.56 10.86
CA LEU A 381 32.68 32.74 11.32
C LEU A 381 33.61 33.83 11.85
N ILE A 382 34.59 33.49 12.69
CA ILE A 382 35.59 34.44 13.19
C ILE A 382 36.37 35.07 12.03
N TRP A 383 36.82 34.26 11.05
CA TRP A 383 37.49 34.77 9.85
C TRP A 383 36.60 35.73 9.05
N PHE A 384 35.33 35.38 8.85
CA PHE A 384 34.38 36.21 8.10
C PHE A 384 34.07 37.55 8.78
N PHE A 385 33.84 37.57 10.10
CA PHE A 385 33.50 38.80 10.82
C PHE A 385 34.72 39.67 11.16
N VAL A 386 35.85 39.08 11.57
CA VAL A 386 37.02 39.87 12.05
C VAL A 386 37.85 40.43 10.90
N LEU A 387 38.05 39.68 9.81
CA LEU A 387 38.95 40.09 8.72
C LEU A 387 38.24 40.80 7.55
N ARG A 388 36.91 40.76 7.49
CA ARG A 388 36.12 41.42 6.42
C ARG A 388 35.48 42.75 6.83
N GLY A 389 35.44 43.06 8.13
CA GLY A 389 34.78 44.24 8.69
C GLY A 389 35.58 45.56 8.67
N LYS A 390 36.64 45.69 7.85
CA LYS A 390 37.44 46.93 7.75
C LYS A 390 37.95 47.19 6.32
N LYS A 391 37.10 47.76 5.45
CA LYS A 391 37.47 48.49 4.22
C LYS A 391 36.40 49.50 3.79
N GLU A 392 36.42 50.65 4.46
CA GLU A 392 36.18 51.98 3.88
C GLU A 392 37.59 52.63 3.81
N GLU A 393 37.94 53.63 2.99
CA GLU A 393 37.21 54.46 2.02
C GLU A 393 38.20 54.91 0.88
N GLU A 394 37.81 55.90 0.04
CA GLU A 394 38.59 56.53 -1.07
C GLU A 394 38.97 55.61 -2.27
N GLU A 395 39.06 56.05 -3.54
CA GLU A 395 39.28 57.39 -4.12
C GLU A 395 38.18 57.87 -5.12
N ARG A 396 38.36 59.06 -5.72
CA ARG A 396 37.44 59.73 -6.67
C ARG A 396 37.86 59.62 -8.15
N MET A 397 36.83 59.54 -9.00
CA MET A 397 36.65 59.99 -10.40
C MET A 397 37.70 60.96 -11.03
N PRO A 398 37.88 61.02 -12.39
CA PRO A 398 36.77 60.99 -13.37
C PRO A 398 36.98 60.40 -14.79
N GLY A 399 35.85 60.23 -15.52
CA GLY A 399 35.74 60.54 -16.96
C GLY A 399 35.50 59.37 -17.94
N GLY A 400 34.46 59.48 -18.79
CA GLY A 400 34.30 58.63 -19.98
C GLY A 400 32.86 58.28 -20.42
N ALA A 401 32.45 58.77 -21.60
CA ALA A 401 31.27 58.42 -22.38
C ALA A 401 31.23 56.93 -22.84
N THR A 402 30.14 56.30 -23.30
CA THR A 402 28.73 56.70 -23.56
C THR A 402 27.80 55.47 -23.61
N ASP A 403 26.48 55.70 -23.46
CA ASP A 403 25.29 54.98 -23.97
C ASP A 403 25.38 53.50 -24.46
N TYR A 404 24.57 52.60 -23.88
CA TYR A 404 23.28 52.15 -24.49
C TYR A 404 22.50 51.16 -23.58
N PHE A 405 21.19 51.42 -23.38
CA PHE A 405 20.04 50.54 -23.08
C PHE A 405 20.16 49.22 -22.25
N GLY A 406 19.13 48.93 -21.43
CA GLY A 406 18.72 47.53 -21.17
C GLY A 406 18.19 47.09 -19.80
N THR A 407 17.71 47.97 -18.92
CA THR A 407 17.32 47.59 -17.54
C THR A 407 16.07 46.71 -17.44
N ALA A 408 16.14 45.59 -16.70
CA ALA A 408 15.00 44.76 -16.32
C ALA A 408 15.16 44.19 -14.89
N ALA A 409 15.04 45.06 -13.87
CA ALA A 409 15.16 44.66 -12.47
C ALA A 409 13.86 44.03 -11.92
N LYS A 410 13.99 42.97 -11.12
CA LYS A 410 12.87 42.35 -10.39
C LYS A 410 12.73 42.97 -9.00
N THR A 411 11.62 43.66 -8.74
CA THR A 411 11.30 44.17 -7.39
C THR A 411 10.41 43.16 -6.65
N LYS A 412 10.85 42.71 -5.46
CA LYS A 412 9.96 42.09 -4.47
C LYS A 412 9.38 43.18 -3.57
N THR A 413 8.08 43.17 -3.32
CA THR A 413 7.45 43.99 -2.29
C THR A 413 7.05 43.10 -1.11
N ALA A 414 7.38 43.52 0.11
CA ALA A 414 7.06 42.78 1.33
C ALA A 414 5.61 43.05 1.81
N ALA A 415 5.12 42.20 2.72
CA ALA A 415 3.77 42.34 3.28
C ALA A 415 3.64 43.52 4.26
N GLY A 416 2.47 44.16 4.27
CA GLY A 416 2.15 45.29 5.14
C GLY A 416 0.68 45.34 5.57
N THR A 417 0.40 44.69 6.70
CA THR A 417 -0.52 45.12 7.78
C THR A 417 -1.99 45.57 7.55
N THR A 418 -2.79 45.26 8.58
CA THR A 418 -3.93 46.04 9.14
C THR A 418 -5.34 46.03 8.52
N THR A 419 -6.25 45.42 9.30
CA THR A 419 -7.50 46.01 9.83
C THR A 419 -8.82 45.88 9.04
N VAL A 420 -9.68 45.02 9.62
CA VAL A 420 -11.12 45.17 9.91
C VAL A 420 -11.92 46.22 9.11
N GLY A 421 -12.92 45.74 8.36
CA GLY A 421 -14.05 46.56 7.88
C GLY A 421 -15.25 45.67 7.56
N ALA A 422 -16.40 45.91 8.19
CA ALA A 422 -17.62 45.13 7.97
C ALA A 422 -18.69 45.97 7.26
N THR A 423 -19.30 45.41 6.20
CA THR A 423 -20.48 46.00 5.55
C THR A 423 -21.45 44.88 5.17
N GLN A 424 -22.69 44.96 5.65
CA GLN A 424 -23.80 44.19 5.10
C GLN A 424 -24.32 44.87 3.83
N ALA A 425 -24.61 44.09 2.79
CA ALA A 425 -25.45 44.51 1.67
C ALA A 425 -26.44 43.40 1.32
N LYS A 426 -27.61 43.78 0.81
CA LYS A 426 -28.82 42.93 0.76
C LYS A 426 -29.23 42.64 -0.68
N SER A 427 -29.76 41.42 -0.91
CA SER A 427 -30.71 41.02 -1.96
C SER A 427 -30.76 41.82 -3.29
N GLY A 428 -30.41 41.16 -4.40
CA GLY A 428 -30.80 41.59 -5.75
C GLY A 428 -31.07 40.38 -6.66
N MET A 429 -32.34 40.16 -7.01
CA MET A 429 -32.70 39.26 -8.12
C MET A 429 -32.55 40.01 -9.45
N THR A 430 -32.19 39.30 -10.54
CA THR A 430 -32.90 39.26 -11.83
C THR A 430 -32.23 38.20 -12.72
N MET A 431 -32.98 37.57 -13.63
CA MET A 431 -32.48 36.55 -14.56
C MET A 431 -32.02 37.15 -15.91
N THR A 432 -31.27 36.41 -16.73
CA THR A 432 -31.74 35.89 -18.06
C THR A 432 -30.60 35.50 -19.02
N ALA A 433 -30.77 34.33 -19.66
CA ALA A 433 -30.22 33.85 -20.95
C ALA A 433 -28.70 33.72 -21.23
N GLY A 434 -28.38 32.67 -22.01
CA GLY A 434 -27.42 32.77 -23.14
C GLY A 434 -26.08 32.04 -22.99
N GLY A 435 -26.03 30.75 -23.32
CA GLY A 435 -24.75 30.00 -23.35
C GLY A 435 -24.87 28.60 -23.96
N THR A 436 -24.81 28.50 -25.28
CA THR A 436 -25.02 27.25 -26.03
C THR A 436 -23.95 26.20 -25.77
N LYS A 437 -24.35 24.94 -25.54
CA LYS A 437 -23.48 23.77 -25.69
C LYS A 437 -23.77 23.07 -27.00
N THR A 438 -22.72 22.76 -27.75
CA THR A 438 -22.79 22.03 -29.03
C THR A 438 -21.71 20.94 -29.01
N GLY A 439 -22.02 19.73 -29.51
CA GLY A 439 -21.06 18.63 -29.57
C GLY A 439 -21.54 17.33 -28.93
N ALA A 440 -22.60 16.73 -29.47
CA ALA A 440 -22.96 15.34 -29.21
C ALA A 440 -23.26 14.66 -30.55
N THR A 441 -22.43 13.70 -30.94
CA THR A 441 -22.62 12.90 -32.16
C THR A 441 -23.58 11.74 -31.89
N SER A 442 -24.75 11.76 -32.53
CA SER A 442 -25.67 10.63 -32.54
C SER A 442 -25.35 9.67 -33.69
N TYR A 443 -25.42 8.37 -33.43
CA TYR A 443 -25.61 7.36 -34.48
C TYR A 443 -27.10 7.10 -34.66
N GLY A 444 -27.57 7.12 -35.90
CA GLY A 444 -28.97 6.86 -36.25
C GLY A 444 -29.24 5.39 -36.55
N GLY A 445 -30.42 4.92 -36.16
CA GLY A 445 -31.05 3.67 -36.59
C GLY A 445 -32.56 3.87 -36.52
N ALA A 446 -33.30 3.50 -37.56
CA ALA A 446 -34.63 4.09 -37.82
C ALA A 446 -35.74 3.08 -38.09
N THR A 447 -36.97 3.43 -37.66
CA THR A 447 -38.29 2.97 -38.21
C THR A 447 -38.61 1.46 -38.07
N THR A 448 -39.84 0.90 -38.05
CA THR A 448 -41.28 1.31 -38.21
C THR A 448 -42.13 0.08 -37.74
N THR A 449 -43.39 0.03 -37.27
CA THR A 449 -44.56 0.92 -36.95
C THR A 449 -45.52 0.09 -36.00
N LYS A 450 -46.79 0.34 -35.60
CA LYS A 450 -47.84 1.39 -35.70
C LYS A 450 -48.91 1.17 -34.59
N GLY A 451 -49.39 2.23 -33.92
CA GLY A 451 -50.66 2.25 -33.16
C GLY A 451 -50.64 1.64 -31.74
N GLY A 452 -51.57 1.97 -30.82
CA GLY A 452 -52.52 3.09 -30.85
C GLY A 452 -53.92 2.80 -30.28
N ALA A 453 -54.20 3.21 -29.03
CA ALA A 453 -55.55 3.44 -28.50
C ALA A 453 -55.50 4.25 -27.18
N THR A 454 -56.42 5.19 -27.00
CA THR A 454 -56.69 5.87 -25.72
C THR A 454 -57.92 5.29 -25.04
N SER A 455 -57.89 5.11 -23.72
CA SER A 455 -59.09 5.02 -22.89
C SER A 455 -58.77 5.47 -21.45
N LYS A 456 -59.80 5.64 -20.59
CA LYS A 456 -59.76 6.48 -19.40
C LYS A 456 -60.55 5.86 -18.24
N ALA A 457 -60.07 6.10 -17.02
CA ALA A 457 -60.74 5.98 -15.71
C ALA A 457 -60.96 4.59 -15.08
N GLY A 458 -60.74 4.56 -13.75
CA GLY A 458 -61.58 3.85 -12.79
C GLY A 458 -61.01 2.55 -12.18
N GLY A 459 -61.24 2.35 -10.87
CA GLY A 459 -61.10 1.04 -10.21
C GLY A 459 -60.22 1.01 -8.96
N THR A 460 -60.76 1.45 -7.82
CA THR A 460 -60.14 1.27 -6.49
C THR A 460 -60.20 -0.17 -5.98
N THR A 461 -59.15 -0.61 -5.28
CA THR A 461 -59.20 -1.56 -4.14
C THR A 461 -57.82 -1.57 -3.45
N THR A 462 -57.58 -2.07 -2.22
CA THR A 462 -58.28 -2.06 -0.90
C THR A 462 -57.29 -2.71 0.10
N LYS A 463 -57.42 -2.45 1.41
CA LYS A 463 -56.55 -2.89 2.54
C LYS A 463 -55.25 -2.10 2.68
N GLY A 464 -54.75 -1.86 3.90
CA GLY A 464 -55.41 -2.12 5.19
C GLY A 464 -54.47 -1.91 6.38
N ALA A 465 -54.85 -1.03 7.31
CA ALA A 465 -54.15 -0.86 8.57
C ALA A 465 -54.61 -1.90 9.60
N ALA A 466 -53.68 -2.44 10.37
CA ALA A 466 -53.97 -3.30 11.52
C ALA A 466 -53.31 -2.69 12.78
N THR A 467 -54.10 -2.46 13.82
CA THR A 467 -53.67 -1.79 15.05
C THR A 467 -53.35 -2.81 16.14
N PHE A 468 -52.31 -2.56 16.93
CA PHE A 468 -52.01 -3.34 18.15
C PHE A 468 -53.13 -3.21 19.19
N LYS A 469 -53.50 -4.33 19.84
CA LYS A 469 -53.73 -4.37 21.29
C LYS A 469 -53.61 -5.77 21.89
N THR A 470 -53.72 -5.84 23.21
CA THR A 470 -53.09 -6.84 24.09
C THR A 470 -54.08 -7.75 24.82
N SER A 471 -53.53 -8.68 25.62
CA SER A 471 -54.18 -9.70 26.47
C SER A 471 -54.73 -10.94 25.72
N GLY A 472 -54.70 -12.15 26.27
CA GLY A 472 -54.01 -12.59 27.50
C GLY A 472 -54.87 -13.51 28.38
N ALA A 473 -54.63 -14.82 28.32
CA ALA A 473 -55.26 -15.80 29.22
C ALA A 473 -54.35 -17.02 29.42
N THR A 474 -54.37 -17.60 30.62
CA THR A 474 -53.58 -18.77 31.02
C THR A 474 -54.49 -19.96 31.29
N THR A 475 -54.16 -21.15 30.80
CA THR A 475 -54.54 -22.39 31.48
C THR A 475 -53.58 -23.53 31.12
N LYS A 476 -53.32 -24.42 32.08
CA LYS A 476 -52.64 -25.70 31.86
C LYS A 476 -53.64 -26.77 31.43
N LYS A 477 -53.19 -27.73 30.65
CA LYS A 477 -53.25 -29.14 31.07
C LYS A 477 -52.01 -29.88 30.60
#